data_AF-A0A2D4KNW2-F1
#
_entry.id   AF-A0A2D4KNW2-F1
#
_cell.length_a   1.000
_cell.length_b   1.000
_cell.length_c   1.000
_cell.angle_alpha   90.00
_cell.angle_beta   90.00
_cell.angle_gamma   90.00
#
_symmetry.space_group_name_H-M   'P 1'
#
loop_
_entity.id
_entity.type
_entity.pdbx_description
1 polymer ?
#
loop_
_entity_poly.entity_id
_entity_poly.type
_entity_poly.pdbx_seq_one_letter_code
_entity_poly.pdbx_strand_id
1 'polypeptide(L)'
;TYECIREDKGFRFFSEQVSHHPPISSCHCESKNFVFWQDIRWKNKFWGKSMEILPIGALNVTLPKYGDCYVWNKVTTCIHNILSGRRWIEHYGEITIRNTKSSVC
;
A
#
# COMPACT_ATOMS: atom_id res chain seq x y z
N THR A 1 -7.89 0.52 -15.61
CA THR A 1 -8.40 -0.08 -14.36
C THR A 1 -7.87 -1.51 -14.25
N TYR A 2 -7.99 -2.13 -13.08
CA TYR A 2 -7.72 -3.56 -12.85
C TYR A 2 -8.72 -4.10 -11.82
N GLU A 3 -9.19 -5.32 -12.01
CA GLU A 3 -10.12 -5.99 -11.12
C GLU A 3 -9.68 -7.41 -10.81
N CYS A 4 -9.99 -7.89 -9.60
CA CYS A 4 -9.68 -9.24 -9.16
C CYS A 4 -10.74 -9.74 -8.19
N ILE A 5 -11.54 -10.71 -8.62
CA ILE A 5 -12.56 -11.36 -7.81
C ILE A 5 -11.99 -12.71 -7.35
N ARG A 6 -11.90 -12.89 -6.04
CA ARG A 6 -11.40 -14.11 -5.41
C ARG A 6 -12.50 -14.71 -4.56
N GLU A 7 -13.46 -15.37 -5.20
CA GLU A 7 -14.56 -16.05 -4.51
C GLU A 7 -14.03 -17.09 -3.52
N ASP A 8 -12.97 -17.81 -3.90
CA ASP A 8 -12.25 -18.78 -3.06
C ASP A 8 -11.65 -18.15 -1.79
N LYS A 9 -11.43 -16.83 -1.78
CA LYS A 9 -10.95 -16.06 -0.63
C LYS A 9 -11.98 -15.08 -0.07
N GLY A 10 -13.18 -15.03 -0.65
CA GLY A 10 -14.29 -14.19 -0.20
C GLY A 10 -14.09 -12.67 -0.35
N PHE A 11 -13.30 -12.20 -1.32
CA PHE A 11 -13.14 -10.77 -1.56
C PHE A 11 -13.19 -10.38 -3.05
N ARG A 12 -13.52 -9.11 -3.30
CA ARG A 12 -13.41 -8.45 -4.60
C ARG A 12 -12.52 -7.22 -4.50
N PHE A 13 -11.61 -7.06 -5.44
CA PHE A 13 -10.66 -5.95 -5.50
C PHE A 13 -10.84 -5.18 -6.80
N PHE A 14 -10.78 -3.85 -6.72
CA PHE A 14 -10.76 -2.96 -7.88
C PHE A 14 -9.67 -1.89 -7.69
N SER A 15 -8.99 -1.53 -8.77
CA SER A 15 -8.04 -0.42 -8.79
C SER A 15 -8.09 0.38 -10.08
N GLU A 16 -7.68 1.64 -9.97
CA GLU A 16 -7.62 2.59 -11.06
C GLU A 16 -6.39 3.47 -10.94
N GLN A 17 -5.77 3.79 -12.08
CA GLN A 17 -4.80 4.87 -12.17
C GLN A 17 -5.57 6.18 -12.27
N VAL A 18 -5.71 6.89 -11.14
CA VAL A 18 -6.57 8.08 -11.02
C VAL A 18 -5.84 9.39 -11.37
N SER A 19 -4.51 9.36 -11.45
CA SER A 19 -3.72 10.52 -11.91
C SER A 19 -2.46 10.07 -12.64
N HIS A 20 -2.07 10.84 -13.66
CA HIS A 20 -0.82 10.65 -14.41
C HIS A 20 0.32 11.53 -13.87
N HIS A 21 0.00 12.75 -13.42
CA HIS A 21 0.97 13.74 -12.95
C HIS A 21 0.49 14.43 -11.65
N PRO A 22 0.95 13.98 -10.46
CA PRO A 22 1.82 12.82 -10.24
C PRO A 22 1.09 11.48 -10.47
N PRO A 23 1.80 10.38 -10.72
CA PRO A 23 1.17 9.08 -10.87
C PRO A 23 0.57 8.63 -9.54
N ILE A 24 -0.75 8.45 -9.52
CA ILE A 24 -1.51 7.98 -8.36
C ILE A 24 -2.39 6.82 -8.79
N SER A 25 -2.31 5.70 -8.07
CA SER A 25 -3.26 4.60 -8.18
C SER A 25 -4.13 4.57 -6.94
N SER A 26 -5.43 4.36 -7.10
CA SER A 26 -6.37 4.11 -6.00
C SER A 26 -6.88 2.68 -6.09
N CYS A 27 -7.17 2.05 -4.96
CA CYS A 27 -7.85 0.76 -4.94
C CYS A 27 -8.80 0.61 -3.77
N HIS A 28 -9.78 -0.26 -3.97
CA HIS A 28 -10.79 -0.63 -2.99
C HIS A 28 -11.01 -2.14 -3.04
N CYS A 29 -11.13 -2.76 -1.87
CA CYS A 29 -11.30 -4.19 -1.70
C CYS A 29 -12.38 -4.44 -0.67
N GLU A 30 -13.36 -5.26 -1.02
CA GLU A 30 -14.49 -5.57 -0.16
C GLU A 30 -14.58 -7.07 0.08
N SER A 31 -14.88 -7.41 1.31
CA SER A 31 -15.22 -8.76 1.75
C SER A 31 -16.33 -8.68 2.81
N LYS A 32 -16.83 -9.84 3.26
CA LYS A 32 -17.75 -9.88 4.41
C LYS A 32 -17.10 -9.44 5.73
N ASN A 33 -15.78 -9.57 5.85
CA ASN A 33 -15.06 -9.43 7.12
C ASN A 33 -14.25 -8.12 7.21
N PHE A 34 -13.90 -7.53 6.07
CA PHE A 34 -13.10 -6.33 5.99
C PHE A 34 -13.43 -5.51 4.74
N VAL A 35 -13.22 -4.20 4.84
CA VAL A 35 -13.15 -3.29 3.69
C VAL A 35 -11.79 -2.61 3.72
N PHE A 36 -11.03 -2.72 2.64
CA PHE A 36 -9.68 -2.17 2.52
C PHE A 36 -9.61 -1.18 1.38
N TRP A 37 -8.94 -0.04 1.59
CA TRP A 37 -8.68 0.91 0.52
C TRP A 37 -7.38 1.67 0.74
N GLN A 38 -6.82 2.16 -0.35
CA GLN A 38 -5.64 3.01 -0.35
C GLN A 38 -5.58 3.82 -1.62
N ASP A 39 -4.96 4.99 -1.51
CA ASP A 39 -4.29 5.65 -2.62
C ASP A 39 -2.78 5.46 -2.46
N ILE A 40 -2.08 5.41 -3.58
CA ILE A 40 -0.64 5.34 -3.60
C ILE A 40 -0.05 6.24 -4.68
N ARG A 41 0.80 7.15 -4.24
CA ARG A 41 1.71 7.92 -5.08
C ARG A 41 3.12 7.36 -4.92
N TRP A 42 3.72 6.94 -6.02
CA TRP A 42 5.10 6.46 -6.01
C TRP A 42 6.06 7.63 -6.24
N LYS A 43 7.05 7.79 -5.35
CA LYS A 43 8.18 8.71 -5.55
C LYS A 43 9.48 7.91 -5.60
N ASN A 44 10.24 8.05 -6.68
CA ASN A 44 11.50 7.35 -6.85
C ASN A 44 12.67 8.31 -6.62
N LYS A 45 13.73 7.83 -5.95
CA LYS A 45 15.03 8.51 -5.86
C LYS A 45 16.12 7.57 -6.36
N PHE A 46 16.92 8.04 -7.29
CA PHE A 46 18.03 7.29 -7.84
C PHE A 46 19.35 7.75 -7.21
N TRP A 47 20.14 6.80 -6.71
CA TRP A 47 21.38 7.04 -5.98
C TRP A 47 22.59 6.41 -6.70
N GLY A 48 22.54 6.31 -8.03
CA GLY A 48 23.61 5.74 -8.85
C GLY A 48 23.58 4.21 -8.91
N LYS A 49 23.84 3.54 -7.80
CA LYS A 49 23.81 2.05 -7.74
C LYS A 49 22.49 1.48 -7.21
N SER A 50 21.69 2.30 -6.54
CA SER A 50 20.42 1.92 -5.94
C SER A 50 19.29 2.87 -6.32
N MET A 51 18.06 2.40 -6.16
CA MET A 51 16.84 3.19 -6.31
C MET A 51 15.96 3.01 -5.08
N GLU A 52 15.62 4.11 -4.41
CA GLU A 52 14.58 4.11 -3.39
C GLU A 52 13.22 4.36 -4.04
N ILE A 53 12.26 3.53 -3.69
CA ILE A 53 10.84 3.66 -3.99
C ILE A 53 10.16 4.06 -2.68
N LEU A 54 9.66 5.29 -2.64
CA LEU A 54 8.96 5.88 -1.51
C LEU A 54 7.46 5.87 -1.82
N PRO A 55 6.69 4.92 -1.26
CA PRO A 55 5.24 4.95 -1.33
C PRO A 55 4.68 6.05 -0.43
N ILE A 56 3.96 6.98 -1.03
CA ILE A 56 3.22 8.04 -0.33
C ILE A 56 1.73 7.70 -0.38
N GLY A 57 1.06 7.78 0.76
CA GLY A 57 -0.36 7.42 0.91
C GLY A 57 -0.56 6.47 2.09
N ALA A 58 -1.75 6.51 2.68
CA ALA A 58 -2.10 5.65 3.80
C ALA A 58 -2.90 4.44 3.32
N LEU A 59 -2.73 3.31 3.99
CA LEU A 59 -3.63 2.17 3.85
C LEU A 59 -4.68 2.25 4.94
N ASN A 60 -5.89 1.84 4.59
CA ASN A 60 -7.02 1.83 5.50
C ASN A 60 -7.67 0.45 5.47
N VAL A 61 -8.08 -0.05 6.63
CA VAL A 61 -8.94 -1.22 6.72
C VAL A 61 -10.01 -1.00 7.79
N THR A 62 -11.25 -1.25 7.42
CA THR A 62 -12.36 -1.35 8.37
C THR A 62 -12.63 -2.82 8.64
N LEU A 63 -12.88 -3.17 9.91
CA LEU A 63 -13.35 -4.48 10.34
C LEU A 63 -14.79 -4.34 10.85
N PRO A 64 -15.82 -4.49 9.99
CA PRO A 64 -17.20 -4.11 10.31
C PRO A 64 -17.76 -4.82 11.55
N LYS A 65 -17.35 -6.07 11.78
CA LYS A 65 -17.77 -6.86 12.96
C LYS A 65 -17.41 -6.19 14.29
N TYR A 66 -16.31 -5.44 14.32
CA TYR A 66 -15.78 -4.81 15.54
C TYR A 66 -16.02 -3.30 15.58
N GLY A 67 -16.44 -2.71 14.46
CA GLY A 67 -16.55 -1.25 14.32
C GLY A 67 -15.19 -0.52 14.24
N ASP A 68 -14.09 -1.27 14.16
CA ASP A 68 -12.74 -0.72 14.11
C ASP A 68 -12.35 -0.26 12.71
N CYS A 69 -11.52 0.78 12.66
CA CYS A 69 -10.86 1.24 11.44
C CYS A 69 -9.38 1.46 11.74
N TYR A 70 -8.51 0.77 11.02
CA TYR A 70 -7.07 0.91 11.16
C TYR A 70 -6.48 1.65 9.97
N VAL A 71 -5.48 2.48 10.25
CA VAL A 71 -4.70 3.21 9.25
C VAL A 71 -3.22 2.98 9.51
N TRP A 72 -2.44 2.76 8.45
CA TRP A 72 -0.99 2.62 8.56
C TRP A 72 -0.25 3.17 7.33
N ASN A 73 1.01 3.53 7.53
CA ASN A 73 1.92 3.97 6.48
C ASN A 73 2.70 2.78 5.87
N LYS A 74 3.32 3.02 4.72
CA LYS A 74 4.27 2.08 4.08
C LYS A 74 5.71 2.49 4.39
N VAL A 75 6.62 1.52 4.27
CA VAL A 75 8.06 1.71 4.40
C VAL A 75 8.74 1.93 3.05
N THR A 76 9.96 2.47 3.09
CA THR A 76 10.77 2.65 1.89
C THR A 76 11.23 1.30 1.38
N THR A 77 11.19 1.13 0.06
CA THR A 77 11.79 -0.04 -0.62
C THR A 77 13.03 0.42 -1.37
N CYS A 78 14.19 -0.14 -1.07
CA CYS A 78 15.42 0.14 -1.80
C CYS A 78 15.79 -1.06 -2.68
N ILE A 79 15.95 -0.81 -3.98
CA ILE A 79 16.47 -1.79 -4.93
C ILE A 79 17.95 -1.50 -5.11
N HIS A 80 18.78 -2.47 -4.74
CA HIS A 80 20.23 -2.38 -4.84
C HIS A 80 20.74 -2.98 -6.15
N ASN A 81 21.94 -2.55 -6.57
CA ASN A 81 22.64 -3.07 -7.75
C ASN A 81 21.84 -2.95 -9.06
N ILE A 82 21.15 -1.82 -9.28
CA ILE A 82 20.22 -1.69 -10.41
C ILE A 82 20.93 -1.70 -11.78
N LEU A 83 22.18 -1.23 -11.83
CA LEU A 83 22.99 -1.14 -13.05
C LEU A 83 23.81 -2.41 -13.36
N SER A 84 24.31 -3.13 -12.34
CA SER A 84 25.13 -4.32 -12.53
C SER A 84 25.19 -5.18 -11.27
N GLY A 85 25.44 -6.49 -11.44
CA GLY A 85 25.51 -7.45 -10.35
C GLY A 85 24.13 -8.03 -9.97
N ARG A 86 24.10 -8.82 -8.88
CA ARG A 86 22.86 -9.42 -8.38
C ARG A 86 22.03 -8.36 -7.67
N ARG A 87 20.85 -8.07 -8.23
CA ARG A 87 19.84 -7.20 -7.61
C ARG A 87 19.27 -7.85 -6.37
N TRP A 88 19.03 -7.04 -5.35
CA TRP A 88 18.33 -7.43 -4.14
C TRP A 88 17.53 -6.24 -3.61
N ILE A 89 16.55 -6.55 -2.78
CA ILE A 89 15.56 -5.59 -2.27
C ILE A 89 15.69 -5.52 -0.76
N GLU A 90 15.66 -4.30 -0.25
CA GLU A 90 15.61 -3.99 1.17
C GLU A 90 14.35 -3.17 1.47
N HIS A 91 13.75 -3.41 2.63
CA HIS A 91 12.65 -2.59 3.14
C HIS A 91 13.05 -2.00 4.48
N TYR A 92 12.93 -0.67 4.64
CA TYR A 92 13.29 0.01 5.89
C TYR A 92 12.41 1.23 6.17
N GLY A 93 12.32 1.54 7.46
CA GLY A 93 11.46 2.57 8.02
C GLY A 93 10.55 1.99 9.11
N GLU A 94 9.79 2.86 9.75
CA GLU A 94 8.82 2.49 10.77
C GLU A 94 7.43 2.33 10.15
N ILE A 95 6.69 1.30 10.56
CA ILE A 95 5.26 1.19 10.30
C ILE A 95 4.53 1.52 11.60
N THR A 96 3.69 2.55 11.57
CA THR A 96 2.79 2.89 12.67
C THR A 96 1.37 2.45 12.29
N ILE A 97 0.79 1.52 13.04
CA ILE A 97 -0.59 1.07 12.86
C ILE A 97 -1.43 1.73 13.94
N ARG A 98 -2.48 2.45 13.53
CA ARG A 98 -3.37 3.17 14.45
C ARG A 98 -4.82 2.81 14.21
N ASN A 99 -5.56 2.48 15.27
CA ASN A 99 -7.02 2.46 15.26
C ASN A 99 -7.55 3.91 15.31
N THR A 100 -8.44 4.29 14.41
CA THR A 100 -9.05 5.63 14.33
C THR A 100 -10.42 5.71 14.99
N LYS A 101 -10.98 4.56 15.41
CA LYS A 101 -12.28 4.45 16.08
C LYS A 101 -12.17 4.15 17.57
N SER A 102 -11.01 3.70 18.04
CA SER A 102 -10.70 3.49 19.45
C SER A 102 -9.39 4.19 19.82
N SER A 103 -9.36 4.81 21.00
CA SER A 103 -8.15 5.36 21.62
C SER A 103 -7.50 4.39 22.62
N VAL A 104 -8.10 3.19 22.80
CA VAL A 104 -7.51 2.13 23.62
C VAL A 104 -6.42 1.47 22.78
N CYS A 105 -5.18 1.61 23.26
CA CYS A 105 -3.98 1.08 22.63
C CYS A 105 -3.95 -0.45 22.65
#